data_AF-A0A2C9CAS9-F1
#
_entry.id   AF-A0A2C9CAS9-F1
#
_cell.length_a   1.000
_cell.length_b   1.000
_cell.length_c   1.000
_cell.angle_alpha   90.00
_cell.angle_beta   90.00
_cell.angle_gamma   90.00
#
_symmetry.space_group_name_H-M   'P 1'
#
loop_
_entity.id
_entity.type
_entity.pdbx_description
1 polymer ?
#
loop_
_entity_poly.entity_id
_entity_poly.type
_entity_poly.pdbx_seq_one_letter_code
_entity_poly.pdbx_strand_id
1 'polypeptide(L)'
;MVKNEPEPKRKNKPRRKNKPVNPLKKKPFKIDIGRALELRYKNGMSYSEIARHFGVAKSGVHAILEKFTNLIREPEELEFYEKYKTKLLSSAELKILEKLMDDETIKGASLNNAAYAFQNLFNANRLERGKSTSNIDLHASLEEIASLEAEYEELKGMLED
;
A
#
# COMPACT_ATOMS: atom_id res chain seq x y z
N MET A 1 12.99 -68.41 -34.96
CA MET A 1 11.59 -68.02 -34.72
C MET A 1 11.34 -68.01 -33.21
N VAL A 2 11.36 -66.84 -32.58
CA VAL A 2 10.96 -66.67 -31.18
C VAL A 2 9.80 -65.68 -31.19
N LYS A 3 8.63 -66.15 -30.78
CA LYS A 3 7.40 -65.37 -30.69
C LYS A 3 7.51 -64.52 -29.42
N ASN A 4 7.58 -63.19 -29.55
CA ASN A 4 7.40 -62.30 -28.41
C ASN A 4 5.90 -62.04 -28.24
N GLU A 5 5.34 -62.61 -27.17
CA GLU A 5 3.99 -62.34 -26.70
C GLU A 5 3.91 -60.90 -26.14
N PRO A 6 2.78 -60.18 -26.33
CA PRO A 6 2.63 -58.83 -25.79
C PRO A 6 2.37 -58.84 -24.28
N GLU A 7 3.08 -57.98 -23.54
CA GLU A 7 2.97 -57.79 -22.10
C GLU A 7 1.53 -57.44 -21.63
N PRO A 8 1.11 -57.89 -20.42
CA PRO A 8 -0.23 -57.62 -19.90
C PRO A 8 -0.41 -56.16 -19.48
N LYS A 9 -1.45 -55.51 -20.05
CA LYS A 9 -1.86 -54.13 -19.71
C LYS A 9 -2.22 -54.01 -18.22
N ARG A 10 -1.52 -53.14 -17.49
CA ARG A 10 -1.80 -52.79 -16.09
C ARG A 10 -3.21 -52.18 -15.99
N LYS A 11 -4.10 -52.82 -15.21
CA LYS A 11 -5.46 -52.31 -14.94
C LYS A 11 -5.39 -51.04 -14.09
N ASN A 12 -5.91 -49.93 -14.60
CA ASN A 12 -6.06 -48.68 -13.85
C ASN A 12 -7.03 -48.88 -12.66
N LYS A 13 -6.56 -48.64 -11.43
CA LYS A 13 -7.42 -48.62 -10.24
C LYS A 13 -8.39 -47.43 -10.32
N PRO A 14 -9.69 -47.59 -9.99
CA PRO A 14 -10.64 -46.48 -10.04
C PRO A 14 -10.26 -45.38 -9.06
N ARG A 15 -10.23 -44.13 -9.54
CA ARG A 15 -10.06 -42.94 -8.69
C ARG A 15 -11.18 -42.94 -7.64
N ARG A 16 -10.81 -43.03 -6.35
CA ARG A 16 -11.76 -42.82 -5.25
C ARG A 16 -12.40 -41.44 -5.43
N LYS A 17 -13.73 -41.39 -5.57
CA LYS A 17 -14.50 -40.15 -5.57
C LYS A 17 -14.29 -39.48 -4.21
N ASN A 18 -13.64 -38.32 -4.18
CA ASN A 18 -13.47 -37.55 -2.95
C ASN A 18 -14.84 -37.11 -2.45
N LYS A 19 -15.19 -37.46 -1.21
CA LYS A 19 -16.35 -36.90 -0.50
C LYS A 19 -16.21 -35.37 -0.43
N PRO A 20 -17.30 -34.60 -0.55
CA PRO A 20 -17.24 -33.15 -0.41
C PRO A 20 -16.77 -32.82 1.01
N VAL A 21 -15.60 -32.20 1.11
CA VAL A 21 -15.09 -31.72 2.39
C VAL A 21 -15.95 -30.51 2.77
N ASN A 22 -16.79 -30.69 3.79
CA ASN A 22 -17.66 -29.66 4.33
C ASN A 22 -16.80 -28.44 4.76
N PRO A 23 -17.02 -27.22 4.23
CA PRO A 23 -16.22 -26.06 4.60
C PRO A 23 -16.68 -25.60 5.97
N LEU A 24 -16.20 -26.25 7.02
CA LEU A 24 -16.24 -25.69 8.37
C LEU A 24 -15.65 -24.28 8.27
N LYS A 25 -16.47 -23.27 8.57
CA LYS A 25 -16.08 -21.85 8.69
C LYS A 25 -14.94 -21.77 9.71
N LYS A 26 -13.70 -21.93 9.25
CA LYS A 26 -12.51 -21.80 10.08
C LYS A 26 -12.45 -20.35 10.53
N LYS A 27 -12.36 -20.13 11.85
CA LYS A 27 -12.11 -18.81 12.42
C LYS A 27 -10.90 -18.20 11.68
N PRO A 28 -10.97 -16.92 11.25
CA PRO A 28 -9.86 -16.30 10.57
C PRO A 28 -8.65 -16.31 11.51
N PHE A 29 -7.57 -16.98 11.10
CA PHE A 29 -6.31 -16.92 11.80
C PHE A 29 -5.81 -15.48 11.73
N LYS A 30 -5.58 -14.85 12.88
CA LYS A 30 -4.97 -13.52 12.97
C LYS A 30 -3.45 -13.68 12.80
N ILE A 31 -3.01 -13.83 11.56
CA ILE A 31 -1.59 -13.63 11.21
C ILE A 31 -1.41 -12.13 10.98
N ASP A 32 -0.34 -11.56 11.53
CA ASP A 32 0.12 -10.24 11.10
C ASP A 32 0.71 -10.37 9.69
N ILE A 33 -0.07 -9.91 8.72
CA ILE A 33 0.26 -10.02 7.30
C ILE A 33 1.52 -9.20 6.97
N GLY A 34 1.67 -8.02 7.56
CA GLY A 34 2.82 -7.15 7.31
C GLY A 34 4.11 -7.84 7.76
N ARG A 35 4.08 -8.39 8.98
CA ARG A 35 5.24 -9.12 9.50
C ARG A 35 5.53 -10.41 8.73
N ALA A 36 4.49 -11.13 8.27
CA ALA A 36 4.68 -12.32 7.44
C ALA A 36 5.25 -12.01 6.05
N LEU A 37 4.88 -10.88 5.43
CA LEU A 37 5.45 -10.41 4.18
C LEU A 37 6.91 -9.99 4.35
N GLU A 38 7.23 -9.27 5.43
CA GLU A 38 8.60 -8.89 5.76
C GLU A 38 9.52 -10.11 5.90
N LEU A 39 9.10 -11.11 6.68
CA LEU A 39 9.85 -12.37 6.83
C LEU A 39 10.03 -13.11 5.49
N ARG A 40 9.04 -13.04 4.60
CA ARG A 40 9.10 -13.69 3.29
C ARG A 40 10.10 -12.99 2.37
N TYR A 41 10.04 -11.67 2.31
CA TYR A 41 10.66 -10.87 1.26
C TYR A 41 11.95 -10.20 1.68
N LYS A 42 12.09 -9.78 2.94
CA LYS A 42 13.35 -9.26 3.49
C LYS A 42 14.24 -10.36 4.05
N ASN A 43 13.66 -11.34 4.75
CA ASN A 43 14.44 -12.40 5.41
C ASN A 43 14.52 -13.70 4.58
N GLY A 44 13.83 -13.77 3.44
CA GLY A 44 13.85 -14.95 2.55
C GLY A 44 13.23 -16.22 3.14
N MET A 45 12.44 -16.12 4.22
CA MET A 45 11.89 -17.30 4.89
C MET A 45 10.91 -18.07 4.00
N SER A 46 10.92 -19.39 4.09
CA SER A 46 9.94 -20.27 3.46
C SER A 46 8.59 -20.17 4.17
N TYR A 47 7.50 -20.52 3.46
CA TYR A 47 6.16 -20.58 4.07
C TYR A 47 6.08 -21.52 5.27
N SER A 48 6.94 -22.55 5.32
CA SER A 48 7.02 -23.47 6.45
C SER A 48 7.66 -22.81 7.68
N GLU A 49 8.68 -21.98 7.48
CA GLU A 49 9.34 -21.23 8.57
C GLU A 49 8.44 -20.15 9.12
N ILE A 50 7.77 -19.41 8.24
CA ILE A 50 6.78 -18.40 8.62
C ILE A 50 5.64 -19.07 9.40
N ALA A 51 5.17 -20.23 8.95
CA ALA A 51 4.13 -21.00 9.65
C ALA A 51 4.56 -21.41 11.07
N ARG A 52 5.83 -21.84 11.24
CA ARG A 52 6.40 -22.13 12.57
C ARG A 52 6.49 -20.88 13.43
N HIS A 53 6.92 -19.75 12.86
CA HIS A 53 7.02 -18.47 13.55
C HIS A 53 5.67 -17.99 14.10
N PHE A 54 4.59 -18.17 13.34
CA PHE A 54 3.24 -17.77 13.75
C PHE A 54 2.42 -18.88 14.43
N GLY A 55 2.96 -20.09 14.59
CA GLY A 55 2.23 -21.23 15.19
C GLY A 55 1.02 -21.69 14.37
N VAL A 56 1.04 -21.51 13.05
CA VAL A 56 -0.08 -21.79 12.14
C VAL A 56 0.25 -22.88 11.12
N ALA A 57 -0.75 -23.38 10.41
CA ALA A 57 -0.53 -24.31 9.30
C ALA A 57 0.08 -23.59 8.08
N LYS A 58 1.03 -24.23 7.40
CA LYS A 58 1.65 -23.75 6.14
C LYS A 58 0.62 -23.33 5.09
N SER A 59 -0.48 -24.08 4.97
CA SER A 59 -1.56 -23.77 4.02
C SER A 59 -2.26 -22.44 4.31
N GLY A 60 -2.32 -22.02 5.58
CA GLY A 60 -2.88 -20.73 5.98
C GLY A 60 -1.97 -19.57 5.58
N VAL A 61 -0.66 -19.72 5.80
CA VAL A 61 0.36 -18.74 5.37
C VAL A 61 0.33 -18.59 3.85
N HIS A 62 0.31 -19.69 3.11
CA HIS A 62 0.26 -19.66 1.65
C HIS A 62 -0.99 -18.92 1.15
N ALA A 63 -2.18 -19.27 1.63
CA ALA A 63 -3.44 -18.67 1.18
C ALA A 63 -3.54 -17.16 1.47
N ILE A 64 -2.83 -16.68 2.50
CA ILE A 64 -2.79 -15.26 2.85
C ILE A 64 -1.76 -14.54 1.99
N LEU A 65 -0.52 -15.04 1.93
CA LEU A 65 0.58 -14.38 1.21
C LEU A 65 0.40 -14.41 -0.31
N GLU A 66 -0.26 -15.45 -0.86
CA GLU A 66 -0.53 -15.58 -2.29
C GLU A 66 -1.31 -14.38 -2.85
N LYS A 67 -2.20 -13.78 -2.05
CA LYS A 67 -2.95 -12.57 -2.43
C LYS A 67 -2.04 -11.37 -2.69
N PHE A 68 -0.89 -11.31 -2.02
CA PHE A 68 0.07 -10.22 -2.09
C PHE A 68 1.23 -10.53 -3.04
N THR A 69 1.52 -11.82 -3.32
CA THR A 69 2.57 -12.19 -4.28
C THR A 69 2.34 -11.67 -5.69
N ASN A 70 1.08 -11.47 -6.09
CA ASN A 70 0.77 -10.85 -7.38
C ASN A 70 0.98 -9.32 -7.39
N LEU A 71 0.95 -8.69 -6.22
CA LEU A 71 1.07 -7.24 -6.05
C LEU A 71 2.53 -6.81 -5.83
N ILE A 72 3.30 -7.64 -5.10
CA ILE A 72 4.72 -7.46 -4.82
C ILE A 72 5.45 -8.58 -5.56
N ARG A 73 5.73 -8.36 -6.84
CA ARG A 73 6.47 -9.32 -7.67
C ARG A 73 7.91 -9.41 -7.21
N GLU A 74 8.53 -8.27 -6.99
CA GLU A 74 9.90 -8.17 -6.50
C GLU A 74 9.94 -7.24 -5.27
N PRO A 75 10.48 -7.69 -4.12
CA PRO A 75 10.59 -6.85 -2.91
C PRO A 75 11.37 -5.56 -3.16
N GLU A 76 12.37 -5.67 -4.02
CA GLU A 76 13.26 -4.60 -4.43
C GLU A 76 12.48 -3.49 -5.16
N GLU A 77 11.40 -3.83 -5.89
CA GLU A 77 10.52 -2.83 -6.53
C GLU A 77 9.80 -1.97 -5.49
N LEU A 78 9.35 -2.55 -4.38
CA LEU A 78 8.64 -1.81 -3.33
C LEU A 78 9.60 -0.89 -2.57
N GLU A 79 10.79 -1.39 -2.22
CA GLU A 79 11.82 -0.56 -1.57
C GLU A 79 12.30 0.56 -2.50
N PHE A 80 12.48 0.27 -3.79
CA PHE A 80 12.79 1.27 -4.80
C PHE A 80 11.67 2.30 -4.92
N TYR A 81 10.42 1.85 -4.95
CA TYR A 81 9.26 2.73 -4.98
C TYR A 81 9.25 3.66 -3.77
N GLU A 82 9.36 3.14 -2.54
CA GLU A 82 9.37 3.98 -1.34
C GLU A 82 10.54 4.98 -1.35
N LYS A 83 11.74 4.54 -1.73
CA LYS A 83 12.94 5.37 -1.81
C LYS A 83 12.82 6.50 -2.83
N TYR A 84 12.17 6.25 -3.97
CA TYR A 84 12.09 7.19 -5.09
C TYR A 84 10.70 7.79 -5.30
N LYS A 85 9.77 7.56 -4.36
CA LYS A 85 8.36 7.98 -4.44
C LYS A 85 8.19 9.45 -4.81
N THR A 86 8.92 10.34 -4.13
CA THR A 86 8.87 11.79 -4.39
C THR A 86 9.35 12.16 -5.80
N LYS A 87 10.34 11.45 -6.35
CA LYS A 87 10.79 11.65 -7.74
C LYS A 87 9.74 11.17 -8.73
N LEU A 88 9.14 10.01 -8.47
CA LEU A 88 8.05 9.48 -9.31
C LEU A 88 6.85 10.43 -9.34
N LEU A 89 6.46 10.97 -8.18
CA LEU A 89 5.39 11.97 -8.09
C LEU A 89 5.76 13.23 -8.87
N SER A 90 7.00 13.72 -8.75
CA SER A 90 7.48 14.89 -9.51
C SER A 90 7.47 14.64 -11.04
N SER A 91 7.81 13.43 -11.50
CA SER A 91 7.70 13.07 -12.91
C SER A 91 6.26 13.01 -13.40
N ALA A 92 5.33 12.55 -12.56
CA ALA A 92 3.91 12.55 -12.87
C ALA A 92 3.34 13.99 -12.90
N GLU A 93 3.79 14.87 -12.01
CA GLU A 93 3.45 16.31 -12.04
C GLU A 93 3.86 16.95 -13.35
N LEU A 94 5.09 16.68 -13.81
CA LEU A 94 5.59 17.19 -15.09
C LEU A 94 4.69 16.77 -16.25
N LYS A 95 4.28 15.49 -16.32
CA LYS A 95 3.38 15.01 -17.38
C LYS A 95 2.01 15.67 -17.37
N ILE A 96 1.46 15.97 -16.19
CA ILE A 96 0.18 16.68 -16.09
C ILE A 96 0.37 18.15 -16.49
N LEU A 97 1.50 18.76 -16.11
CA LEU A 97 1.82 20.13 -16.48
C LEU A 97 1.98 20.29 -18.00
N GLU A 98 2.68 19.36 -18.65
CA GLU A 98 2.79 19.29 -20.12
C GLU A 98 1.39 19.27 -20.76
N LYS A 99 0.49 18.46 -20.20
CA LYS A 99 -0.90 18.39 -20.67
C LYS A 99 -1.70 19.67 -20.39
N LEU A 100 -1.42 20.37 -19.30
CA LEU A 100 -2.05 21.67 -19.00
C LEU A 100 -1.60 22.77 -19.95
N MET A 101 -0.40 22.66 -20.51
CA MET A 101 0.15 23.63 -21.48
C MET A 101 -0.17 23.27 -22.94
N ASP A 102 -0.91 22.18 -23.17
CA ASP A 102 -1.32 21.75 -24.51
C ASP A 102 -2.56 22.52 -25.00
N ASP A 103 -2.48 23.05 -26.22
CA ASP A 103 -3.50 23.92 -26.82
C ASP A 103 -4.86 23.24 -26.98
N GLU A 104 -4.90 21.94 -27.27
CA GLU A 104 -6.16 21.18 -27.36
C GLU A 104 -6.79 21.01 -25.98
N THR A 105 -5.97 20.69 -24.98
CA THR A 105 -6.43 20.51 -23.61
C THR A 105 -6.97 21.82 -23.02
N ILE A 106 -6.32 22.96 -23.30
CA ILE A 106 -6.74 24.31 -22.84
C ILE A 106 -8.12 24.71 -23.38
N LYS A 107 -8.42 24.35 -24.63
CA LYS A 107 -9.69 24.69 -25.29
C LYS A 107 -10.84 23.76 -24.88
N GLY A 108 -10.57 22.66 -24.19
CA GLY A 108 -11.52 21.63 -23.83
C GLY A 108 -11.91 21.61 -22.35
N ALA A 109 -12.95 20.83 -22.02
CA ALA A 109 -13.35 20.55 -20.63
C ALA A 109 -12.29 19.76 -19.83
N SER A 110 -11.29 19.20 -20.51
CA SER A 110 -10.18 18.45 -19.90
C SER A 110 -9.22 19.31 -19.08
N LEU A 111 -9.17 20.63 -19.31
CA LEU A 111 -8.29 21.55 -18.57
C LEU A 111 -8.59 21.51 -17.07
N ASN A 112 -9.86 21.61 -16.68
CA ASN A 112 -10.27 21.59 -15.26
C ASN A 112 -9.89 20.27 -14.57
N ASN A 113 -10.10 19.14 -15.25
CA ASN A 113 -9.74 17.83 -14.72
C ASN A 113 -8.21 17.69 -14.57
N ALA A 114 -7.44 18.18 -15.54
CA ALA A 114 -5.99 18.18 -15.46
C ALA A 114 -5.48 19.10 -14.34
N ALA A 115 -6.09 20.27 -14.14
CA ALA A 115 -5.73 21.20 -13.08
C ALA A 115 -6.03 20.61 -11.69
N TYR A 116 -7.19 19.98 -11.55
CA TYR A 116 -7.56 19.27 -10.31
C TYR A 116 -6.61 18.10 -10.01
N ALA A 117 -6.29 17.28 -11.02
CA ALA A 117 -5.33 16.19 -10.87
C ALA A 117 -3.94 16.71 -10.48
N PHE A 118 -3.49 17.80 -11.08
CA PHE A 118 -2.23 18.45 -10.74
C PHE A 118 -2.22 18.91 -9.28
N GLN A 119 -3.27 19.60 -8.82
CA GLN A 119 -3.35 20.08 -7.43
C GLN A 119 -3.27 18.94 -6.42
N ASN A 120 -3.98 17.84 -6.67
CA ASN A 120 -3.96 16.67 -5.79
C ASN A 120 -2.57 16.02 -5.74
N LEU A 121 -1.93 15.86 -6.90
CA LEU A 121 -0.62 15.25 -7.01
C LEU A 121 0.46 16.12 -6.35
N PHE A 122 0.42 17.43 -6.60
CA PHE A 122 1.29 18.42 -5.97
C PHE A 122 1.18 18.42 -4.45
N ASN A 123 -0.05 18.39 -3.93
CA ASN A 123 -0.28 18.30 -2.48
C ASN A 123 0.27 16.99 -1.91
N ALA A 124 0.04 15.85 -2.58
CA ALA A 124 0.59 14.57 -2.16
C ALA A 124 2.13 14.59 -2.13
N ASN A 125 2.78 15.08 -3.20
CA ASN A 125 4.25 15.18 -3.26
C ASN A 125 4.81 16.13 -2.20
N ARG A 126 4.13 17.25 -1.91
CA ARG A 126 4.51 18.14 -0.80
C ARG A 126 4.49 17.41 0.54
N LEU A 127 3.41 16.70 0.84
CA LEU A 127 3.27 15.94 2.08
C LEU A 127 4.33 14.84 2.21
N GLU A 128 4.60 14.10 1.13
CA GLU A 128 5.66 13.08 1.08
C GLU A 128 7.06 13.68 1.31
N ARG A 129 7.26 14.95 0.95
CA ARG A 129 8.50 15.70 1.22
C ARG A 129 8.52 16.35 2.61
N GLY A 130 7.55 16.06 3.46
CA GLY A 130 7.42 16.65 4.80
C GLY A 130 7.03 18.12 4.79
N LYS A 131 6.53 18.66 3.67
CA LYS A 131 6.07 20.05 3.61
C LYS A 131 4.61 20.09 4.07
N SER A 132 4.36 20.65 5.24
CA SER A 132 3.01 20.85 5.77
C SER A 132 2.16 21.68 4.80
N THR A 133 0.87 21.36 4.70
CA THR A 133 -0.13 22.15 3.98
C THR A 133 -0.67 23.29 4.85
N SER A 134 -0.46 23.24 6.16
CA SER A 134 -1.09 24.11 7.16
C SER A 134 -0.25 25.31 7.59
N ASN A 135 0.40 26.01 6.64
CA ASN A 135 0.97 27.33 6.97
C ASN A 135 -0.13 28.37 7.29
N ILE A 136 -1.39 28.10 6.95
CA ILE A 136 -2.52 28.99 7.24
C ILE A 136 -2.92 28.91 8.72
N ASP A 137 -2.81 27.74 9.35
CA ASP A 137 -3.21 27.52 10.74
C ASP A 137 -2.24 28.21 11.72
N LEU A 138 -0.94 28.20 11.41
CA LEU A 138 0.07 28.88 12.23
C LEU A 138 -0.15 30.40 12.30
N HIS A 139 -0.55 31.03 11.19
CA HIS A 139 -0.85 32.46 11.20
C HIS A 139 -2.07 32.79 12.05
N ALA A 140 -3.14 31.99 11.95
CA ALA A 140 -4.33 32.15 12.79
C ALA A 140 -4.01 31.94 14.28
N SER A 141 -3.22 30.93 14.63
CA SER A 141 -2.79 30.69 16.01
C SER A 141 -1.91 31.82 16.56
N LEU A 142 -1.05 32.44 15.73
CA LEU A 142 -0.21 33.56 16.16
C LEU A 142 -1.03 34.84 16.39
N GLU A 143 -2.05 35.09 15.58
CA GLU A 143 -2.98 36.22 15.80
C GLU A 143 -3.79 36.04 17.09
N GLU A 144 -4.26 34.82 17.36
CA GLU A 144 -5.00 34.50 18.58
C GLU A 144 -4.12 34.68 19.83
N ILE A 145 -2.87 34.18 19.81
CA ILE A 145 -1.91 34.39 20.89
C ILE A 145 -1.67 35.87 21.17
N ALA A 146 -1.45 36.68 20.12
CA ALA A 146 -1.23 38.11 20.26
C ALA A 146 -2.44 38.85 20.88
N SER A 147 -3.66 38.43 20.54
CA SER A 147 -4.88 39.00 21.16
C SER A 147 -5.01 38.65 22.65
N LEU A 148 -4.69 37.40 23.02
CA LEU A 148 -4.76 36.93 24.40
C LEU A 148 -3.68 37.58 25.28
N GLU A 149 -2.48 37.82 24.74
CA GLU A 149 -1.42 38.55 25.44
C GLU A 149 -1.82 40.00 25.73
N ALA A 150 -2.49 40.67 24.78
CA ALA A 150 -2.99 42.03 24.97
C ALA A 150 -4.08 42.10 26.07
N GLU A 151 -5.03 41.17 26.05
CA GLU A 151 -6.10 41.08 27.06
C GLU A 151 -5.54 40.76 28.45
N TYR A 152 -4.52 39.88 28.52
CA TYR A 152 -3.85 39.54 29.78
C TYR A 152 -3.16 40.76 30.41
N GLU A 153 -2.42 41.56 29.63
CA GLU A 153 -1.75 42.76 30.15
C GLU A 153 -2.75 43.85 30.59
N GLU A 154 -3.87 43.99 29.89
CA GLU A 154 -4.95 44.90 30.32
C GLU A 154 -5.54 44.47 31.67
N LEU A 155 -5.92 43.20 31.80
CA LEU A 155 -6.46 42.66 33.05
C LEU A 155 -5.46 42.71 34.21
N LYS A 156 -4.17 42.50 33.91
CA LYS A 156 -3.10 42.60 34.90
C LYS A 156 -2.93 44.03 35.38
N GLY A 157 -2.96 45.02 34.49
CA GLY A 157 -2.92 46.44 34.85
C GLY A 157 -4.09 46.83 35.76
N MET A 158 -5.29 46.29 35.51
CA MET A 158 -6.47 46.52 36.36
C MET A 158 -6.39 45.89 37.77
N LEU A 159 -5.48 44.93 37.97
CA LEU A 159 -5.30 44.23 39.25
C LEU A 159 -4.15 44.80 40.08
N GLU A 160 -3.23 45.54 39.45
CA GLU A 160 -2.07 46.16 40.09
C GLU A 160 -2.34 47.63 40.53
N ASP A 161 -3.44 48.23 40.08
CA ASP A 161 -4.00 49.52 40.55
C ASP A 161 -5.06 49.36 41.66
#